data_AF-A0A353R5M2-F1
#
_entry.id   AF-A0A353R5M2-F1
#
_cell.length_a   1.000
_cell.length_b   1.000
_cell.length_c   1.000
_cell.angle_alpha   90.00
_cell.angle_beta   90.00
_cell.angle_gamma   90.00
#
_symmetry.space_group_name_H-M   'P 1'
#
loop_
_entity.id
_entity.type
_entity.pdbx_description
1 polymer ?
#
loop_
_entity_poly.entity_id
_entity_poly.type
_entity_poly.pdbx_seq_one_letter_code
_entity_poly.pdbx_strand_id
1 'polypeptide(L)'
;SGAGSLVAWSLLITDLDPLRFDLLFERFLNPERVSMPDFDIDFCMEGRDRVIDYVAQRYGRDQVCQIITFGSMAAKAVVRDVGRVLGHPYGFVDRIAKLIPFELGITLDKALEQEPELGRLYREDEAVQVLIDLARALEGVARNAGKHAGGVVIAPSELTDFTPLYCEAGGENLVTQFDKDDVEAAGLVKFDFLGLRTLTILDWAVAAINHERNARGETPLTLDALPLDDAATFALLKRCETTAVFQLESRGMKDLIKRLQPDCFEDIVALVALFRPGPLQSGMVDDFINRKHGRAKVDYPHPALEPILKPTYGVILYQEQVMQIA
;
A
#
# COMPACT_ATOMS: atom_id res chain seq x y z
N SER A 1 4.86 7.07 7.30
CA SER A 1 5.00 8.42 7.91
C SER A 1 6.43 8.95 7.98
N GLY A 2 7.45 8.21 7.52
CA GLY A 2 8.85 8.64 7.62
C GLY A 2 9.18 10.00 7.01
N ALA A 3 8.41 10.45 6.02
CA ALA A 3 8.56 11.77 5.39
C ALA A 3 8.39 12.96 6.36
N GLY A 4 7.78 12.78 7.54
CA GLY A 4 7.71 13.82 8.57
C GLY A 4 9.02 14.05 9.34
N SER A 5 10.06 13.27 9.08
CA SER A 5 11.34 13.37 9.78
C SER A 5 12.33 14.25 9.04
N LEU A 6 12.62 15.42 9.62
CA LEU A 6 13.66 16.32 9.08
C LEU A 6 15.05 15.65 9.11
N VAL A 7 15.28 14.78 10.10
CA VAL A 7 16.52 13.98 10.18
C VAL A 7 16.60 13.00 9.01
N ALA A 8 15.50 12.33 8.67
CA ALA A 8 15.46 11.42 7.52
C ALA A 8 15.75 12.17 6.21
N TRP A 9 15.14 13.35 6.03
CA TRP A 9 15.42 14.22 4.89
C TRP A 9 16.88 14.67 4.83
N SER A 10 17.45 15.08 5.97
CA SER A 10 18.85 15.52 6.07
C SER A 10 19.87 14.41 5.79
N LEU A 11 19.47 13.15 6.02
CA LEU A 11 20.27 11.96 5.75
C LEU A 11 19.99 11.35 4.37
N LEU A 12 19.19 12.01 3.52
CA LEU A 12 18.78 11.51 2.20
C LEU A 12 18.04 10.17 2.25
N ILE A 13 17.34 9.90 3.35
CA ILE A 13 16.44 8.75 3.49
C ILE A 13 15.09 9.07 2.84
N THR A 14 14.68 10.34 2.85
CA THR A 14 13.43 10.82 2.24
C THR A 14 13.70 12.05 1.38
N ASP A 15 12.97 12.19 0.27
CA ASP A 15 13.20 13.27 -0.71
C ASP A 15 12.29 14.49 -0.53
N LEU A 16 11.44 14.51 0.50
CA LEU A 16 10.52 15.62 0.80
C LEU A 16 10.97 16.41 2.01
N ASP A 17 10.96 17.75 1.87
CA ASP A 17 11.16 18.68 2.99
C ASP A 17 9.90 18.70 3.88
N PRO A 18 9.96 18.17 5.11
CA PRO A 18 8.79 18.11 5.99
C PRO A 18 8.30 19.49 6.43
N LEU A 19 9.18 20.49 6.52
CA LEU A 19 8.80 21.84 6.98
C LEU A 19 8.00 22.58 5.92
N ARG A 20 8.27 22.32 4.64
CA ARG A 20 7.52 22.93 3.53
C ARG A 20 6.05 22.46 3.49
N PHE A 21 5.79 21.23 3.93
CA PHE A 21 4.48 20.59 3.81
C PHE A 21 3.82 20.32 5.17
N ASP A 22 4.30 20.95 6.25
CA ASP A 22 3.80 20.80 7.62
C ASP A 22 3.67 19.33 8.07
N LEU A 23 4.62 18.48 7.63
CA LEU A 23 4.64 17.06 8.01
C LEU A 23 5.22 16.92 9.42
N LEU A 24 4.51 16.19 10.29
CA LEU A 24 4.87 16.07 11.71
C LEU A 24 5.76 14.85 11.99
N PHE A 25 6.82 15.07 12.76
CA PHE A 25 7.73 14.00 13.20
C PHE A 25 7.04 13.04 14.18
N GLU A 26 6.22 13.57 15.09
CA GLU A 26 5.51 12.80 16.13
C GLU A 26 4.51 11.83 15.52
N ARG A 27 4.07 12.07 14.27
CA ARG A 27 3.24 11.12 13.53
C ARG A 27 4.03 9.90 13.08
N PHE A 28 5.34 10.02 12.91
CA PHE A 28 6.25 8.93 12.60
C PHE A 28 6.75 8.22 13.86
N LEU A 29 7.30 8.97 14.82
CA LEU A 29 7.82 8.43 16.07
C LEU A 29 7.33 9.30 17.24
N ASN A 30 6.35 8.79 17.98
CA ASN A 30 5.78 9.50 19.12
C ASN A 30 6.50 9.08 20.41
N PRO A 31 7.15 10.01 21.15
CA PRO A 31 7.83 9.67 22.40
C PRO A 31 6.89 9.17 23.51
N GLU A 32 5.60 9.51 23.46
CA GLU A 32 4.58 9.08 24.43
C GLU A 32 4.04 7.68 24.13
N ARG A 33 4.38 7.09 22.97
CA ARG A 33 3.96 5.75 22.57
C ARG A 33 5.18 4.87 22.33
N VAL A 34 5.20 3.69 22.96
CA VAL A 34 6.17 2.66 22.59
C VAL A 34 5.76 2.10 21.22
N SER A 35 6.40 2.60 20.17
CA SER A 35 6.28 2.10 18.80
C SER A 35 7.66 2.08 18.15
N MET A 36 7.98 1.02 17.42
CA MET A 36 9.20 0.98 16.63
C MET A 36 9.03 1.86 15.38
N PRO A 37 10.03 2.69 15.03
CA PRO A 37 9.97 3.46 13.80
C PRO A 37 10.08 2.52 12.60
N ASP A 38 9.12 2.61 11.67
CA ASP A 38 9.12 1.85 10.43
C ASP A 38 9.03 2.78 9.22
N PHE A 39 10.14 2.86 8.48
CA PHE A 39 10.25 3.71 7.30
C PHE A 39 9.57 3.11 6.06
N ASP A 40 9.26 1.80 6.04
CA ASP A 40 8.72 1.10 4.87
C ASP A 40 9.51 1.45 3.58
N ILE A 41 10.80 1.11 3.53
CA ILE A 41 11.70 1.53 2.44
C ILE A 41 11.45 0.71 1.16
N ASP A 42 10.87 1.36 0.14
CA ASP A 42 10.71 0.82 -1.20
C ASP A 42 12.00 0.86 -2.04
N PHE A 43 12.14 -0.07 -2.99
CA PHE A 43 13.19 -0.02 -4.00
C PHE A 43 12.73 -0.51 -5.37
N CYS A 44 13.59 -0.31 -6.37
CA CYS A 44 13.39 -0.88 -7.70
C CYS A 44 13.34 -2.42 -7.62
N MET A 45 12.33 -3.03 -8.25
CA MET A 45 12.14 -4.49 -8.26
C MET A 45 13.40 -5.25 -8.72
N GLU A 46 14.12 -4.72 -9.70
CA GLU A 46 15.34 -5.34 -10.25
C GLU A 46 16.54 -5.26 -9.28
N GLY A 47 16.57 -4.25 -8.42
CA GLY A 47 17.65 -4.05 -7.45
C GLY A 47 17.46 -4.83 -6.15
N ARG A 48 16.30 -5.47 -5.96
CA ARG A 48 15.89 -6.14 -4.73
C ARG A 48 16.92 -7.13 -4.20
N ASP A 49 17.25 -8.14 -5.00
CA ASP A 49 18.09 -9.24 -4.54
C ASP A 49 19.50 -8.77 -4.23
N ARG A 50 19.98 -7.74 -4.96
CA ARG A 50 21.26 -7.07 -4.68
C ARG A 50 21.26 -6.35 -3.33
N VAL A 51 20.15 -5.71 -2.95
CA VAL A 51 20.01 -5.07 -1.62
C VAL A 51 20.01 -6.13 -0.53
N ILE A 52 19.27 -7.23 -0.71
CA ILE A 52 19.24 -8.35 0.25
C ILE A 52 20.63 -8.95 0.43
N ASP A 53 21.34 -9.22 -0.66
CA ASP A 53 22.71 -9.74 -0.60
C ASP A 53 23.67 -8.75 0.06
N TYR A 54 23.54 -7.44 -0.23
CA TYR A 54 24.34 -6.41 0.43
C TYR A 54 24.12 -6.40 1.95
N VAL A 55 22.86 -6.41 2.40
CA VAL A 55 22.50 -6.41 3.81
C VAL A 55 23.01 -7.70 4.48
N ALA A 56 22.83 -8.85 3.85
CA ALA A 56 23.35 -10.12 4.34
C ALA A 56 24.88 -10.13 4.45
N GLN A 57 25.60 -9.52 3.50
CA GLN A 57 27.07 -9.37 3.59
C GLN A 57 27.48 -8.37 4.68
N ARG A 58 26.72 -7.29 4.85
CA ARG A 58 27.04 -6.18 5.76
C ARG A 58 26.85 -6.52 7.23
N TYR A 59 25.82 -7.30 7.55
CA TYR A 59 25.45 -7.66 8.92
C TYR A 59 25.79 -9.12 9.24
N GLY A 60 25.82 -10.01 8.25
CA GLY A 60 26.07 -11.43 8.42
C GLY A 60 24.91 -12.25 7.87
N ARG A 61 25.24 -13.31 7.10
CA ARG A 61 24.24 -14.12 6.39
C ARG A 61 23.33 -14.91 7.34
N ASP A 62 23.80 -15.16 8.56
CA ASP A 62 23.04 -15.84 9.63
C ASP A 62 22.23 -14.86 10.50
N GLN A 63 22.38 -13.55 10.29
CA GLN A 63 21.68 -12.47 11.01
C GLN A 63 20.56 -11.84 10.17
N VAL A 64 20.50 -12.15 8.87
CA VAL A 64 19.60 -11.53 7.90
C VAL A 64 18.83 -12.61 7.17
N CYS A 65 17.50 -12.49 7.13
CA CYS A 65 16.64 -13.51 6.53
C CYS A 65 15.33 -12.90 6.04
N GLN A 66 14.67 -13.58 5.12
CA GLN A 66 13.35 -13.17 4.66
C GLN A 66 12.28 -13.61 5.67
N ILE A 67 11.11 -12.97 5.63
CA ILE A 67 9.98 -13.28 6.52
C ILE A 67 9.05 -14.28 5.83
N ILE A 68 8.54 -15.28 6.55
CA ILE A 68 7.54 -16.21 6.01
C ILE A 68 6.19 -15.52 5.79
N THR A 69 5.42 -16.04 4.86
CA THR A 69 3.99 -15.75 4.74
C THR A 69 3.21 -17.05 4.76
N PHE A 70 1.96 -16.98 5.19
CA PHE A 70 1.07 -18.13 5.16
C PHE A 70 0.01 -17.93 4.10
N GLY A 71 -0.03 -18.82 3.10
CA GLY A 71 -1.16 -18.90 2.19
C GLY A 71 -2.34 -19.51 2.93
N SER A 72 -3.42 -18.75 3.12
CA SER A 72 -4.65 -19.25 3.75
C SER A 72 -5.67 -19.73 2.72
N MET A 73 -6.60 -20.57 3.15
CA MET A 73 -7.73 -21.02 2.34
C MET A 73 -8.83 -19.93 2.31
N ALA A 74 -8.65 -18.92 1.45
CA ALA A 74 -9.66 -17.89 1.21
C ALA A 74 -10.93 -18.45 0.56
N ALA A 75 -12.07 -17.77 0.68
CA ALA A 75 -13.41 -18.24 0.28
C ALA A 75 -13.46 -18.99 -1.07
N LYS A 76 -12.88 -18.43 -2.13
CA LYS A 76 -12.82 -19.10 -3.46
C LYS A 76 -11.92 -20.32 -3.49
N ALA A 77 -10.78 -20.25 -2.82
CA ALA A 77 -9.81 -21.34 -2.78
C ALA A 77 -10.35 -22.53 -1.98
N VAL A 78 -10.95 -22.27 -0.82
CA VAL A 78 -11.50 -23.32 0.04
C VAL A 78 -12.65 -24.08 -0.65
N VAL A 79 -13.55 -23.39 -1.35
CA VAL A 79 -14.62 -24.02 -2.15
C VAL A 79 -14.05 -24.92 -3.25
N ARG A 80 -12.99 -24.47 -3.92
CA ARG A 80 -12.30 -25.25 -4.97
C ARG A 80 -11.62 -26.49 -4.41
N ASP A 81 -10.90 -26.34 -3.31
CA ASP A 81 -10.15 -27.41 -2.69
C ASP A 81 -11.07 -28.47 -2.07
N VAL A 82 -12.11 -28.06 -1.33
CA VAL A 82 -13.13 -28.97 -0.78
C VAL A 82 -13.90 -29.69 -1.87
N GLY A 83 -14.38 -28.96 -2.89
CA GLY A 83 -15.12 -29.56 -4.00
C GLY A 83 -14.33 -30.63 -4.74
N ARG A 84 -13.02 -30.41 -4.93
CA ARG A 84 -12.11 -31.41 -5.51
C ARG A 84 -11.97 -32.65 -4.63
N VAL A 85 -11.84 -32.48 -3.31
CA VAL A 85 -11.71 -33.61 -2.36
C VAL A 85 -12.98 -34.44 -2.29
N LEU A 86 -14.15 -33.80 -2.40
CA LEU A 86 -15.46 -34.48 -2.50
C LEU A 86 -15.68 -35.21 -3.84
N GLY A 87 -14.74 -35.09 -4.79
CA GLY A 87 -14.82 -35.75 -6.09
C GLY A 87 -15.72 -35.05 -7.12
N HIS A 88 -16.09 -33.79 -6.89
CA HIS A 88 -16.90 -33.05 -7.86
C HIS A 88 -16.08 -32.65 -9.09
N PRO A 89 -16.69 -32.65 -10.30
CA PRO A 89 -16.03 -32.16 -11.51
C PRO A 89 -15.67 -30.67 -11.40
N TYR A 90 -14.54 -30.28 -12.00
CA TYR A 90 -14.06 -28.89 -11.97
C TYR A 90 -15.13 -27.87 -12.39
N GLY A 91 -15.90 -28.15 -13.45
CA GLY A 91 -16.94 -27.24 -13.94
C GLY A 91 -18.08 -27.00 -12.93
N PHE A 92 -18.42 -27.99 -12.12
CA PHE A 92 -19.41 -27.83 -11.04
C PHE A 92 -18.89 -26.88 -9.96
N VAL A 93 -17.66 -27.12 -9.51
CA VAL A 93 -17.05 -26.35 -8.41
C VAL A 93 -16.70 -24.93 -8.85
N ASP A 94 -16.18 -24.75 -10.06
CA ASP A 94 -15.84 -23.44 -10.60
C ASP A 94 -17.06 -22.54 -10.79
N ARG A 95 -18.22 -23.12 -11.14
CA ARG A 95 -19.49 -22.39 -11.20
C ARG A 95 -19.86 -21.81 -9.84
N ILE A 96 -19.72 -22.57 -8.76
CA ILE A 96 -20.01 -22.11 -7.40
C ILE A 96 -18.98 -21.06 -6.96
N ALA A 97 -17.68 -21.34 -7.18
CA ALA A 97 -16.60 -20.42 -6.79
C ALA A 97 -16.67 -19.06 -7.51
N LYS A 98 -17.24 -18.99 -8.72
CA LYS A 98 -17.45 -17.75 -9.47
C LYS A 98 -18.54 -16.86 -8.89
N LEU A 99 -19.51 -17.43 -8.17
CA LEU A 99 -20.56 -16.68 -7.49
C LEU A 99 -20.05 -15.95 -6.25
N ILE A 100 -18.88 -16.32 -5.73
CA ILE A 100 -18.28 -15.59 -4.61
C ILE A 100 -17.82 -14.20 -5.13
N PRO A 101 -18.27 -13.09 -4.52
CA PRO A 101 -17.87 -11.75 -4.92
C PRO A 101 -16.35 -11.56 -4.93
N PHE A 102 -15.87 -10.69 -5.82
CA PHE A 102 -14.46 -10.31 -5.85
C PHE A 102 -14.26 -9.09 -4.93
N GLU A 103 -14.22 -9.34 -3.63
CA GLU A 103 -14.00 -8.35 -2.59
C GLU A 103 -12.83 -8.79 -1.69
N LEU A 104 -11.99 -7.85 -1.27
CA LEU A 104 -10.87 -8.12 -0.38
C LEU A 104 -11.40 -8.54 1.00
N GLY A 105 -10.97 -9.70 1.50
CA GLY A 105 -11.43 -10.21 2.79
C GLY A 105 -12.88 -10.73 2.79
N ILE A 106 -13.42 -11.08 1.61
CA ILE A 106 -14.72 -11.76 1.52
C ILE A 106 -14.69 -13.10 2.28
N THR A 107 -15.74 -13.35 3.06
CA THR A 107 -15.98 -14.62 3.76
C THR A 107 -17.14 -15.35 3.11
N LEU A 108 -17.24 -16.67 3.28
CA LEU A 108 -18.34 -17.46 2.73
C LEU A 108 -19.72 -16.97 3.22
N ASP A 109 -19.83 -16.54 4.48
CA ASP A 109 -21.10 -16.03 5.02
C ASP A 109 -21.55 -14.73 4.35
N LYS A 110 -20.66 -13.73 4.26
CA LYS A 110 -20.89 -12.52 3.47
C LYS A 110 -21.22 -12.82 2.01
N ALA A 111 -20.55 -13.80 1.40
CA ALA A 111 -20.83 -14.17 0.01
C ALA A 111 -22.26 -14.71 -0.16
N LEU A 112 -22.74 -15.53 0.79
CA LEU A 112 -24.12 -16.04 0.79
C LEU A 112 -25.18 -14.95 1.01
N GLU A 113 -24.85 -13.91 1.76
CA GLU A 113 -25.72 -12.76 1.98
C GLU A 113 -25.76 -11.83 0.75
N GLN A 114 -24.61 -11.60 0.12
CA GLN A 114 -24.47 -10.65 -1.00
C GLN A 114 -24.91 -11.23 -2.35
N GLU A 115 -24.74 -12.53 -2.58
CA GLU A 115 -25.06 -13.18 -3.86
C GLU A 115 -26.30 -14.09 -3.74
N PRO A 116 -27.49 -13.62 -4.17
CA PRO A 116 -28.73 -14.38 -4.05
C PRO A 116 -28.69 -15.75 -4.74
N GLU A 117 -27.96 -15.89 -5.85
CA GLU A 117 -27.84 -17.16 -6.55
C GLU A 117 -27.08 -18.20 -5.70
N LEU A 118 -26.01 -17.78 -5.04
CA LEU A 118 -25.23 -18.65 -4.13
C LEU A 118 -26.10 -19.08 -2.95
N GLY A 119 -26.84 -18.15 -2.34
CA GLY A 119 -27.77 -18.44 -1.26
C GLY A 119 -28.92 -19.37 -1.68
N ARG A 120 -29.40 -19.28 -2.92
CA ARG A 120 -30.41 -20.20 -3.47
C ARG A 120 -29.83 -21.60 -3.65
N LEU A 121 -28.67 -21.73 -4.31
CA LEU A 121 -28.02 -23.03 -4.52
C LEU A 121 -27.71 -23.72 -3.20
N TYR A 122 -27.26 -22.97 -2.19
CA TYR A 122 -27.02 -23.50 -0.85
C TYR A 122 -28.27 -24.11 -0.19
N ARG A 123 -29.47 -23.59 -0.48
CA ARG A 123 -30.74 -24.11 0.08
C ARG A 123 -31.36 -25.25 -0.73
N GLU A 124 -31.12 -25.27 -2.04
CA GLU A 124 -31.84 -26.15 -2.98
C GLU A 124 -31.01 -27.36 -3.43
N ASP A 125 -29.68 -27.27 -3.41
CA ASP A 125 -28.77 -28.32 -3.86
C ASP A 125 -27.99 -28.88 -2.67
N GLU A 126 -28.31 -30.11 -2.27
CA GLU A 126 -27.68 -30.82 -1.14
C GLU A 126 -26.16 -30.93 -1.31
N ALA A 127 -25.67 -31.12 -2.55
CA ALA A 127 -24.24 -31.21 -2.80
C ALA A 127 -23.55 -29.86 -2.58
N VAL A 128 -24.20 -28.75 -2.94
CA VAL A 128 -23.69 -27.39 -2.67
C VAL A 128 -23.73 -27.10 -1.17
N GLN A 129 -24.79 -27.50 -0.47
CA GLN A 129 -24.89 -27.32 0.97
C GLN A 129 -23.73 -28.00 1.71
N VAL A 130 -23.50 -29.29 1.45
CA VAL A 130 -22.41 -30.07 2.07
C VAL A 130 -21.05 -29.46 1.74
N LEU A 131 -20.84 -29.05 0.49
CA LEU A 131 -19.59 -28.41 0.06
C LEU A 131 -19.33 -27.14 0.85
N ILE A 132 -20.32 -26.25 0.96
CA ILE A 132 -20.16 -24.94 1.62
C ILE A 132 -20.01 -25.11 3.14
N ASP A 133 -20.74 -26.02 3.77
CA ASP A 133 -20.64 -26.25 5.21
C ASP A 133 -19.25 -26.80 5.61
N LEU A 134 -18.67 -27.70 4.79
CA LEU A 134 -17.29 -28.15 4.99
C LEU A 134 -16.28 -27.04 4.67
N ALA A 135 -16.53 -26.23 3.64
CA ALA A 135 -15.67 -25.11 3.29
C ALA A 135 -15.65 -24.04 4.38
N ARG A 136 -16.76 -23.77 5.06
CA ARG A 136 -16.84 -22.87 6.23
C ARG A 136 -15.93 -23.32 7.37
N ALA A 137 -15.85 -24.62 7.65
CA ALA A 137 -14.98 -25.15 8.69
C ALA A 137 -13.48 -25.01 8.38
N LEU A 138 -13.14 -24.81 7.10
CA LEU A 138 -11.77 -24.72 6.61
C LEU A 138 -11.39 -23.30 6.15
N GLU A 139 -12.34 -22.37 6.10
CA GLU A 139 -12.09 -20.99 5.68
C GLU A 139 -11.05 -20.33 6.59
N GLY A 140 -10.03 -19.72 5.97
CA GLY A 140 -8.97 -18.99 6.67
C GLY A 140 -7.86 -19.87 7.27
N VAL A 141 -7.99 -21.19 7.26
CA VAL A 141 -6.93 -22.09 7.75
C VAL A 141 -5.66 -21.95 6.89
N ALA A 142 -4.51 -21.93 7.55
CA ALA A 142 -3.20 -21.89 6.89
C ALA A 142 -2.97 -23.16 6.07
N ARG A 143 -2.59 -23.00 4.79
CA ARG A 143 -2.44 -24.10 3.83
C ARG A 143 -0.98 -24.40 3.53
N ASN A 144 -0.17 -23.37 3.32
CA ASN A 144 1.22 -23.53 2.89
C ASN A 144 2.07 -22.34 3.32
N ALA A 145 3.37 -22.61 3.53
CA ALA A 145 4.36 -21.56 3.64
C ALA A 145 4.60 -20.90 2.28
N GLY A 146 4.83 -19.60 2.31
CA GLY A 146 5.30 -18.76 1.22
C GLY A 146 6.36 -17.80 1.73
N LYS A 147 6.89 -16.95 0.86
CA LYS A 147 7.92 -15.96 1.21
C LYS A 147 7.34 -14.56 1.11
N HIS A 148 7.57 -13.72 2.11
CA HIS A 148 7.14 -12.32 2.04
C HIS A 148 7.93 -11.63 0.93
N ALA A 149 7.21 -11.14 -0.08
CA ALA A 149 7.83 -10.57 -1.28
C ALA A 149 8.79 -9.42 -0.96
N GLY A 150 8.59 -8.71 0.15
CA GLY A 150 9.48 -7.65 0.60
C GLY A 150 9.90 -7.75 2.06
N GLY A 151 9.71 -8.86 2.76
CA GLY A 151 9.91 -8.86 4.21
C GLY A 151 11.33 -9.32 4.51
N VAL A 152 12.19 -8.44 5.02
CA VAL A 152 13.51 -8.82 5.51
C VAL A 152 13.65 -8.44 6.97
N VAL A 153 14.23 -9.33 7.75
CA VAL A 153 14.53 -9.09 9.16
C VAL A 153 16.04 -9.02 9.35
N ILE A 154 16.48 -8.13 10.25
CA ILE A 154 17.89 -8.01 10.66
C ILE A 154 17.94 -8.18 12.18
N ALA A 155 18.65 -9.21 12.63
CA ALA A 155 18.90 -9.49 14.04
C ALA A 155 20.26 -8.93 14.50
N PRO A 156 20.43 -8.62 15.80
CA PRO A 156 21.72 -8.19 16.35
C PRO A 156 22.73 -9.35 16.54
N SER A 157 22.25 -10.60 16.54
CA SER A 157 23.04 -11.84 16.58
C SER A 157 22.42 -12.88 15.64
N GLU A 158 22.73 -14.17 15.80
CA GLU A 158 22.16 -15.22 14.95
C GLU A 158 20.64 -15.21 15.03
N LEU A 159 19.96 -15.35 13.89
CA LEU A 159 18.49 -15.34 13.86
C LEU A 159 17.85 -16.43 14.72
N THR A 160 18.54 -17.55 14.86
CA THR A 160 18.13 -18.69 15.69
C THR A 160 18.09 -18.36 17.20
N ASP A 161 18.70 -17.26 17.63
CA ASP A 161 18.55 -16.75 19.01
C ASP A 161 17.13 -16.19 19.26
N PHE A 162 16.41 -15.83 18.19
CA PHE A 162 15.12 -15.12 18.26
C PHE A 162 13.96 -15.90 17.63
N THR A 163 14.19 -16.59 16.51
CA THR A 163 13.15 -17.32 15.78
C THR A 163 13.71 -18.60 15.16
N PRO A 164 12.95 -19.72 15.16
CA PRO A 164 13.26 -20.83 14.29
C PRO A 164 13.12 -20.42 12.82
N LEU A 165 13.81 -21.15 11.95
CA LEU A 165 13.81 -20.90 10.50
C LEU A 165 13.05 -22.01 9.75
N TYR A 166 12.44 -21.64 8.63
CA TYR A 166 11.89 -22.55 7.63
C TYR A 166 12.78 -22.50 6.38
N CYS A 167 12.93 -23.64 5.73
CA CYS A 167 13.56 -23.73 4.41
C CYS A 167 12.80 -24.74 3.53
N GLU A 168 12.93 -24.57 2.23
CA GLU A 168 12.44 -25.55 1.27
C GLU A 168 13.35 -26.79 1.28
N ALA A 169 12.85 -27.89 0.71
CA ALA A 169 13.64 -29.11 0.54
C ALA A 169 14.95 -28.78 -0.21
N GLY A 170 16.09 -29.00 0.44
CA GLY A 170 17.41 -28.58 -0.05
C GLY A 170 18.13 -27.58 0.85
N GLY A 171 17.45 -26.99 1.84
CA GLY A 171 18.07 -26.10 2.82
C GLY A 171 18.33 -24.68 2.32
N GLU A 172 17.85 -24.34 1.13
CA GLU A 172 17.93 -23.01 0.55
C GLU A 172 16.72 -22.15 0.95
N ASN A 173 16.85 -20.84 0.71
CA ASN A 173 15.79 -19.86 0.91
C ASN A 173 15.22 -19.85 2.33
N LEU A 174 16.13 -19.69 3.32
CA LEU A 174 15.74 -19.53 4.71
C LEU A 174 14.76 -18.36 4.85
N VAL A 175 13.71 -18.61 5.63
CA VAL A 175 12.77 -17.61 6.12
C VAL A 175 12.54 -17.79 7.62
N THR A 176 12.14 -16.74 8.34
CA THR A 176 11.67 -16.86 9.73
C THR A 176 10.43 -17.74 9.80
N GLN A 177 10.17 -18.48 10.88
CA GLN A 177 8.87 -19.15 11.05
C GLN A 177 7.77 -18.22 11.58
N PHE A 178 8.16 -17.13 12.24
CA PHE A 178 7.25 -16.04 12.58
C PHE A 178 6.95 -15.20 11.34
N ASP A 179 5.68 -14.89 11.15
CA ASP A 179 5.26 -13.97 10.09
C ASP A 179 5.60 -12.52 10.43
N LYS A 180 5.13 -11.58 9.61
CA LYS A 180 5.43 -10.15 9.75
C LYS A 180 5.07 -9.59 11.12
N ASP A 181 3.93 -9.99 11.68
CA ASP A 181 3.44 -9.42 12.93
C ASP A 181 4.13 -10.10 14.12
N ASP A 182 4.30 -11.42 14.05
CA ASP A 182 4.94 -12.20 15.12
C ASP A 182 6.44 -11.90 15.23
N VAL A 183 7.14 -11.65 14.11
CA VAL A 183 8.58 -11.35 14.12
C VAL A 183 8.85 -9.96 14.72
N GLU A 184 7.96 -9.01 14.46
CA GLU A 184 8.01 -7.66 15.05
C GLU A 184 7.70 -7.72 16.55
N ALA A 185 6.69 -8.50 16.95
CA ALA A 185 6.35 -8.72 18.34
C ALA A 185 7.47 -9.43 19.13
N ALA A 186 8.27 -10.27 18.46
CA ALA A 186 9.47 -10.88 19.02
C ALA A 186 10.64 -9.89 19.21
N GLY A 187 10.49 -8.63 18.78
CA GLY A 187 11.45 -7.55 18.98
C GLY A 187 12.52 -7.44 17.88
N LEU A 188 12.32 -8.12 16.75
CA LEU A 188 13.20 -7.97 15.60
C LEU A 188 12.73 -6.83 14.70
N VAL A 189 13.68 -6.07 14.18
CA VAL A 189 13.40 -4.98 13.24
C VAL A 189 13.18 -5.57 11.85
N LYS A 190 11.99 -5.37 11.32
CA LYS A 190 11.63 -5.70 9.94
C LYS A 190 11.92 -4.53 9.01
N PHE A 191 12.19 -4.85 7.76
CA PHE A 191 12.28 -3.91 6.65
C PHE A 191 11.40 -4.43 5.52
N ASP A 192 10.44 -3.61 5.10
CA ASP A 192 9.57 -3.90 3.96
C ASP A 192 10.21 -3.40 2.66
N PHE A 193 11.02 -4.27 2.09
CA PHE A 193 11.70 -4.25 0.81
C PHE A 193 10.75 -4.47 -0.37
N LEU A 194 9.86 -3.50 -0.57
CA LEU A 194 8.85 -3.54 -1.62
C LEU A 194 9.43 -3.14 -2.98
N GLY A 195 9.28 -4.04 -3.96
CA GLY A 195 9.67 -3.79 -5.34
C GLY A 195 8.59 -3.01 -6.09
N LEU A 196 8.66 -1.68 -6.10
CA LEU A 196 7.69 -0.86 -6.82
C LEU A 196 8.09 -0.73 -8.30
N ARG A 197 7.32 -1.34 -9.20
CA ARG A 197 7.56 -1.26 -10.66
C ARG A 197 7.60 0.18 -11.17
N THR A 198 6.89 1.10 -10.53
CA THR A 198 6.93 2.54 -10.84
C THR A 198 8.35 3.09 -10.77
N LEU A 199 9.14 2.70 -9.77
CA LEU A 199 10.54 3.15 -9.65
C LEU A 199 11.40 2.59 -10.79
N THR A 200 11.16 1.34 -11.21
CA THR A 200 11.83 0.75 -12.39
C THR A 200 11.50 1.52 -13.66
N ILE A 201 10.24 1.90 -13.85
CA ILE A 201 9.80 2.69 -15.02
C ILE A 201 10.49 4.06 -15.03
N LEU A 202 10.56 4.73 -13.87
CA LEU A 202 11.25 6.00 -13.73
C LEU A 202 12.75 5.89 -14.01
N ASP A 203 13.42 4.87 -13.47
CA ASP A 203 14.85 4.62 -13.71
C ASP A 203 15.14 4.45 -15.21
N TRP A 204 14.37 3.61 -15.91
CA TRP A 204 14.52 3.42 -17.35
C TRP A 204 14.24 4.68 -18.15
N ALA A 205 13.21 5.46 -17.77
CA ALA A 205 12.89 6.71 -18.43
C ALA A 205 14.01 7.75 -18.26
N VAL A 206 14.53 7.91 -17.04
CA VAL A 206 15.65 8.82 -16.74
C VAL A 206 16.91 8.37 -17.48
N ALA A 207 17.22 7.08 -17.51
CA ALA A 207 18.36 6.54 -18.24
C ALA A 207 18.28 6.83 -19.76
N ALA A 208 17.11 6.62 -20.36
CA ALA A 208 16.88 6.92 -21.77
C ALA A 208 17.01 8.42 -22.08
N ILE A 209 16.40 9.28 -21.25
CA ILE A 209 16.51 10.74 -21.39
C ILE A 209 17.97 11.18 -21.26
N ASN A 210 18.69 10.66 -20.27
CA ASN A 210 20.09 11.02 -20.01
C ASN A 210 21.04 10.53 -21.10
N HIS A 211 20.75 9.41 -21.75
CA HIS A 211 21.49 8.97 -22.93
C HIS A 211 21.40 10.00 -24.06
N GLU A 212 20.20 10.54 -24.34
CA GLU A 212 20.01 11.60 -25.35
C GLU A 212 20.66 12.92 -24.94
N ARG A 213 20.49 13.34 -23.68
CA ARG A 213 21.10 14.57 -23.14
C ARG A 213 22.62 14.52 -23.24
N ASN A 214 23.22 13.38 -22.91
CA ASN A 214 24.68 13.19 -23.00
C ASN A 214 25.16 13.32 -24.45
N ALA A 215 24.42 12.77 -25.41
CA ALA A 215 24.73 12.94 -26.84
C ALA A 215 24.66 14.42 -27.30
N ARG A 216 23.85 15.25 -26.63
CA ARG A 216 23.75 16.71 -26.85
C ARG A 216 24.70 17.55 -26.00
N GLY A 217 25.47 16.94 -25.07
CA GLY A 217 26.31 17.65 -24.11
C GLY A 217 25.53 18.41 -23.03
N GLU A 218 24.29 18.01 -22.76
CA GLU A 218 23.41 18.61 -21.76
C GLU A 218 23.62 17.97 -20.36
N THR A 219 23.32 18.72 -19.30
CA THR A 219 23.39 18.20 -17.93
C THR A 219 22.38 17.06 -17.73
N PRO A 220 22.78 15.94 -17.08
CA PRO A 220 21.87 14.86 -16.75
C PRO A 220 20.66 15.35 -15.95
N LEU A 221 19.49 14.81 -16.27
CA LEU A 221 18.28 14.92 -15.50
C LEU A 221 18.43 14.12 -14.20
N THR A 222 18.10 14.77 -13.09
CA THR A 222 17.85 14.13 -11.79
C THR A 222 16.40 14.42 -11.38
N LEU A 223 15.74 13.45 -10.74
CA LEU A 223 14.33 13.61 -10.34
C LEU A 223 14.17 14.69 -9.27
N ASP A 224 15.11 14.78 -8.33
CA ASP A 224 15.08 15.74 -7.21
C ASP A 224 15.17 17.21 -7.66
N ALA A 225 15.66 17.45 -8.88
CA ALA A 225 15.76 18.77 -9.46
C ALA A 225 14.48 19.23 -10.20
N LEU A 226 13.46 18.37 -10.29
CA LEU A 226 12.23 18.69 -10.99
C LEU A 226 11.38 19.69 -10.18
N PRO A 227 10.83 20.74 -10.82
CA PRO A 227 9.95 21.69 -10.16
C PRO A 227 8.61 21.03 -9.82
N LEU A 228 8.04 21.39 -8.65
CA LEU A 228 6.74 20.90 -8.20
C LEU A 228 5.55 21.74 -8.71
N ASP A 229 5.83 22.83 -9.42
CA ASP A 229 4.87 23.83 -9.92
C ASP A 229 4.84 23.90 -11.47
N ASP A 230 5.25 22.84 -12.16
CA ASP A 230 5.30 22.80 -13.62
C ASP A 230 3.92 22.90 -14.28
N ALA A 231 3.65 24.03 -14.94
CA ALA A 231 2.36 24.31 -15.55
C ALA A 231 1.96 23.30 -16.65
N ALA A 232 2.91 22.76 -17.41
CA ALA A 232 2.62 21.79 -18.46
C ALA A 232 2.15 20.46 -17.87
N THR A 233 2.77 20.01 -16.77
CA THR A 233 2.38 18.83 -15.99
C THR A 233 0.98 19.00 -15.41
N PHE A 234 0.68 20.14 -14.79
CA PHE A 234 -0.68 20.41 -14.29
C PHE A 234 -1.72 20.51 -15.41
N ALA A 235 -1.35 21.03 -16.59
CA ALA A 235 -2.27 21.06 -17.73
C ALA A 235 -2.66 19.64 -18.19
N LEU A 236 -1.70 18.70 -18.23
CA LEU A 236 -1.95 17.30 -18.53
C LEU A 236 -2.85 16.66 -17.47
N LEU A 237 -2.57 16.91 -16.19
CA LEU A 237 -3.38 16.43 -15.07
C LEU A 237 -4.83 16.94 -15.16
N LYS A 238 -5.04 18.24 -15.40
CA LYS A 238 -6.37 18.87 -15.54
C LYS A 238 -7.17 18.33 -16.73
N ARG A 239 -6.50 17.88 -17.80
CA ARG A 239 -7.12 17.17 -18.94
C ARG A 239 -7.48 15.71 -18.64
N CYS A 240 -7.19 15.22 -17.44
CA CYS A 240 -7.44 13.85 -16.99
C CYS A 240 -6.68 12.79 -17.82
N GLU A 241 -5.54 13.19 -18.40
CA GLU A 241 -4.65 12.35 -19.19
C GLU A 241 -3.73 11.50 -18.29
N THR A 242 -4.28 10.91 -17.21
CA THR A 242 -3.51 10.26 -16.14
C THR A 242 -3.38 8.75 -16.26
N THR A 243 -3.50 8.19 -17.48
CA THR A 243 -3.18 6.78 -17.69
C THR A 243 -1.68 6.56 -17.47
N ALA A 244 -1.29 5.53 -16.71
CA ALA A 244 0.09 5.29 -16.27
C ALA A 244 0.69 6.36 -15.33
N VAL A 245 -0.13 7.25 -14.77
CA VAL A 245 0.29 8.14 -13.67
C VAL A 245 -0.02 7.45 -12.35
N PHE A 246 1.03 7.07 -11.61
CA PHE A 246 0.92 6.27 -10.39
C PHE A 246 -0.17 6.80 -9.43
N GLN A 247 -1.01 5.89 -8.92
CA GLN A 247 -2.19 6.15 -8.08
C GLN A 247 -3.35 6.92 -8.73
N LEU A 248 -3.13 7.60 -9.87
CA LEU A 248 -4.10 8.51 -10.48
C LEU A 248 -4.83 7.94 -11.73
N GLU A 249 -4.72 6.64 -11.97
CA GLU A 249 -5.16 6.01 -13.22
C GLU A 249 -6.64 5.62 -13.25
N SER A 250 -7.24 5.39 -12.07
CA SER A 250 -8.59 4.82 -11.98
C SER A 250 -9.64 5.77 -12.56
N ARG A 251 -10.72 5.22 -13.11
CA ARG A 251 -11.82 6.02 -13.66
C ARG A 251 -12.41 6.98 -12.62
N GLY A 252 -12.66 6.49 -11.41
CA GLY A 252 -13.19 7.34 -10.33
C GLY A 252 -12.23 8.46 -9.94
N MET A 253 -10.92 8.20 -9.95
CA MET A 253 -9.91 9.22 -9.68
C MET A 253 -9.86 10.26 -10.81
N LYS A 254 -9.96 9.85 -12.07
CA LYS A 254 -10.07 10.78 -13.21
C LYS A 254 -11.32 11.67 -13.12
N ASP A 255 -12.45 11.10 -12.70
CA ASP A 255 -13.67 11.88 -12.46
C ASP A 255 -13.48 12.89 -11.31
N LEU A 256 -12.75 12.52 -10.25
CA LEU A 256 -12.39 13.43 -9.17
C LEU A 256 -11.46 14.55 -9.65
N ILE A 257 -10.40 14.22 -10.39
CA ILE A 257 -9.46 15.21 -10.98
C ILE A 257 -10.21 16.20 -11.86
N LYS A 258 -11.14 15.71 -12.69
CA LYS A 258 -11.96 16.56 -13.57
C LYS A 258 -12.75 17.61 -12.78
N ARG A 259 -13.30 17.22 -11.63
CA ARG A 259 -14.10 18.10 -10.77
C ARG A 259 -13.23 19.02 -9.90
N LEU A 260 -12.08 18.52 -9.42
CA LEU A 260 -11.17 19.24 -8.54
C LEU A 260 -10.34 20.28 -9.30
N GLN A 261 -9.90 19.97 -10.53
CA GLN A 261 -8.97 20.79 -11.33
C GLN A 261 -7.70 21.15 -10.52
N PRO A 262 -6.91 20.15 -10.10
CA PRO A 262 -5.72 20.36 -9.28
C PRO A 262 -4.71 21.27 -9.99
N ASP A 263 -4.18 22.25 -9.26
CA ASP A 263 -3.29 23.29 -9.81
C ASP A 263 -2.06 23.61 -8.98
N CYS A 264 -1.89 22.92 -7.84
CA CYS A 264 -0.67 22.90 -7.06
C CYS A 264 -0.39 21.48 -6.52
N PHE A 265 0.80 21.27 -5.95
CA PHE A 265 1.22 19.96 -5.45
C PHE A 265 0.35 19.50 -4.26
N GLU A 266 -0.10 20.42 -3.41
CA GLU A 266 -0.96 20.15 -2.26
C GLU A 266 -2.30 19.53 -2.69
N ASP A 267 -2.83 19.89 -3.87
CA ASP A 267 -4.03 19.23 -4.40
C ASP A 267 -3.76 17.78 -4.82
N ILE A 268 -2.55 17.46 -5.28
CA ILE A 268 -2.16 16.08 -5.63
C ILE A 268 -2.15 15.22 -4.37
N VAL A 269 -1.59 15.75 -3.27
CA VAL A 269 -1.64 15.12 -1.95
C VAL A 269 -3.10 14.93 -1.51
N ALA A 270 -3.93 15.96 -1.68
CA ALA A 270 -5.34 15.91 -1.33
C ALA A 270 -6.13 14.89 -2.17
N LEU A 271 -5.84 14.70 -3.47
CA LEU A 271 -6.52 13.72 -4.32
C LEU A 271 -6.51 12.32 -3.71
N VAL A 272 -5.36 11.86 -3.23
CA VAL A 272 -5.20 10.52 -2.65
C VAL A 272 -5.94 10.40 -1.31
N ALA A 273 -6.00 11.49 -0.53
CA ALA A 273 -6.76 11.52 0.72
C ALA A 273 -8.29 11.54 0.47
N LEU A 274 -8.74 12.33 -0.50
CA LEU A 274 -10.15 12.50 -0.88
C LEU A 274 -10.73 11.28 -1.58
N PHE A 275 -9.92 10.52 -2.34
CA PHE A 275 -10.36 9.31 -3.04
C PHE A 275 -10.40 8.08 -2.13
N ARG A 276 -11.07 8.21 -0.98
CA ARG A 276 -11.31 7.13 -0.02
C ARG A 276 -12.82 7.01 0.25
N PRO A 277 -13.32 5.81 0.62
CA PRO A 277 -14.75 5.59 0.83
C PRO A 277 -15.39 6.58 1.81
N GLY A 278 -14.73 6.87 2.94
CA GLY A 278 -15.23 7.80 3.96
C GLY A 278 -15.44 9.24 3.44
N PRO A 279 -14.40 9.91 2.91
CA PRO A 279 -14.54 11.23 2.31
C PRO A 279 -15.57 11.30 1.16
N LEU A 280 -15.62 10.28 0.30
CA LEU A 280 -16.57 10.23 -0.82
C LEU A 280 -18.04 10.13 -0.36
N GLN A 281 -18.31 9.42 0.75
CA GLN A 281 -19.67 9.21 1.26
C GLN A 281 -20.16 10.32 2.21
N SER A 282 -19.24 11.08 2.80
CA SER A 282 -19.56 12.11 3.81
C SER A 282 -19.86 13.49 3.24
N GLY A 283 -19.74 13.69 1.92
CA GLY A 283 -19.87 15.01 1.28
C GLY A 283 -18.62 15.90 1.40
N MET A 284 -17.58 15.44 2.12
CA MET A 284 -16.32 16.17 2.32
C MET A 284 -15.64 16.55 1.01
N VAL A 285 -15.70 15.67 0.00
CA VAL A 285 -15.13 15.92 -1.33
C VAL A 285 -15.81 17.11 -2.01
N ASP A 286 -17.13 17.22 -1.88
CA ASP A 286 -17.90 18.29 -2.51
C ASP A 286 -17.60 19.63 -1.85
N ASP A 287 -17.50 19.65 -0.52
CA ASP A 287 -17.12 20.84 0.24
C ASP A 287 -15.72 21.33 -0.14
N PHE A 288 -14.74 20.43 -0.20
CA PHE A 288 -13.37 20.77 -0.59
C PHE A 288 -13.34 21.43 -1.98
N ILE A 289 -14.00 20.80 -2.96
CA ILE A 289 -14.07 21.30 -4.34
C ILE A 289 -14.81 22.64 -4.41
N ASN A 290 -15.95 22.76 -3.72
CA ASN A 290 -16.73 24.00 -3.76
C ASN A 290 -15.98 25.17 -3.13
N ARG A 291 -15.29 24.93 -2.00
CA ARG A 291 -14.47 25.95 -1.33
C ARG A 291 -13.25 26.35 -2.16
N LYS A 292 -12.52 25.39 -2.74
CA LYS A 292 -11.40 25.65 -3.66
C LYS A 292 -11.81 26.59 -4.80
N HIS A 293 -12.97 26.31 -5.40
CA HIS A 293 -13.47 27.06 -6.57
C HIS A 293 -14.31 28.30 -6.20
N GLY A 294 -14.34 28.72 -4.93
CA GLY A 294 -15.09 29.89 -4.47
C GLY A 294 -16.62 29.75 -4.60
N ARG A 295 -17.14 28.54 -4.83
CA ARG A 295 -18.59 28.23 -4.87
C ARG A 295 -19.20 28.12 -3.47
N ALA A 296 -18.36 27.90 -2.46
CA ALA A 296 -18.71 27.95 -1.05
C ALA A 296 -17.68 28.82 -0.31
N LYS A 297 -18.11 29.46 0.79
CA LYS A 297 -17.20 30.25 1.63
C LYS A 297 -16.24 29.30 2.37
N VAL A 298 -14.95 29.62 2.32
CA VAL A 298 -13.96 28.99 3.21
C VAL A 298 -14.25 29.44 4.63
N ASP A 299 -14.51 28.48 5.51
CA ASP A 299 -14.81 28.73 6.92
C ASP A 299 -13.75 28.06 7.79
N TYR A 300 -13.26 28.81 8.78
CA TYR A 300 -12.34 28.34 9.79
C TYR A 300 -13.05 28.45 11.13
N PRO A 301 -13.26 27.34 11.87
CA PRO A 301 -14.02 27.37 13.13
C PRO A 301 -13.46 28.34 14.17
N HIS A 302 -12.16 28.65 14.09
CA HIS A 302 -11.49 29.66 14.90
C HIS A 302 -10.30 30.28 14.14
N PRO A 303 -9.98 31.58 14.31
CA PRO A 303 -8.87 32.23 13.58
C PRO A 303 -7.51 31.54 13.75
N ALA A 304 -7.25 30.93 14.91
CA ALA A 304 -6.02 30.17 15.14
C ALA A 304 -5.88 28.92 14.25
N LEU A 305 -6.98 28.44 13.64
CA LEU A 305 -6.98 27.28 12.75
C LEU A 305 -6.74 27.65 11.29
N GLU A 306 -6.76 28.95 10.95
CA GLU A 306 -6.53 29.39 9.58
C GLU A 306 -5.17 28.91 9.04
N PRO A 307 -4.03 29.05 9.74
CA PRO A 307 -2.75 28.56 9.24
C PRO A 307 -2.74 27.05 8.96
N ILE A 308 -3.39 26.26 9.83
CA ILE A 308 -3.43 24.79 9.77
C ILE A 308 -4.31 24.29 8.62
N LEU A 309 -5.46 24.93 8.42
CA LEU A 309 -6.50 24.47 7.48
C LEU A 309 -6.48 25.22 6.15
N LYS A 310 -5.61 26.23 5.99
CA LYS A 310 -5.46 26.97 4.74
C LYS A 310 -5.15 26.09 3.53
N PRO A 311 -4.20 25.11 3.61
CA PRO A 311 -3.90 24.24 2.47
C PRO A 311 -5.08 23.37 2.02
N THR A 312 -6.05 23.14 2.91
CA THR A 312 -7.21 22.27 2.66
C THR A 312 -8.53 23.05 2.62
N TYR A 313 -8.46 24.36 2.39
CA TYR A 313 -9.63 25.24 2.24
C TYR A 313 -10.60 25.15 3.43
N GLY A 314 -10.08 25.06 4.65
CA GLY A 314 -10.88 24.98 5.88
C GLY A 314 -11.45 23.60 6.20
N VAL A 315 -11.08 22.56 5.44
CA VAL A 315 -11.53 21.18 5.66
C VAL A 315 -10.45 20.41 6.43
N ILE A 316 -10.82 19.72 7.51
CA ILE A 316 -9.90 18.83 8.24
C ILE A 316 -9.76 17.54 7.42
N LEU A 317 -8.65 17.41 6.69
CA LEU A 317 -8.41 16.31 5.75
C LEU A 317 -7.32 15.34 6.24
N TYR A 318 -6.31 15.86 6.96
CA TYR A 318 -5.14 15.10 7.37
C TYR A 318 -5.12 14.80 8.86
N GLN A 319 -4.42 13.73 9.26
CA GLN A 319 -4.24 13.39 10.67
C GLN A 319 -3.34 14.41 11.36
N GLU A 320 -2.35 14.92 10.64
CA GLU A 320 -1.44 15.97 11.06
C GLU A 320 -2.19 17.26 11.43
N GLN A 321 -3.24 17.60 10.66
CA GLN A 321 -4.11 18.74 11.00
C GLN A 321 -4.86 18.52 12.30
N VAL A 322 -5.36 17.30 12.56
CA VAL A 322 -6.01 16.97 13.84
C VAL A 322 -5.02 17.13 15.00
N MET A 323 -3.77 16.71 14.82
CA MET A 323 -2.72 16.87 15.82
C MET A 323 -2.34 18.34 16.06
N GLN A 324 -2.29 19.17 15.02
CA GLN A 324 -2.00 20.61 15.16
C GLN A 324 -3.14 21.40 15.80
N ILE A 325 -4.38 20.91 15.70
CA ILE A 325 -5.57 21.53 16.32
C ILE A 325 -5.62 21.25 17.83
N ALA A 326 -5.18 20.06 18.27
CA ALA A 326 -5.22 19.60 19.65
C ALA A 326 -4.24 20.36 20.56
#